data_AF-A0A1U7YAW7-F1
#
_entry.id   AF-A0A1U7YAW7-F1
#
_cell.length_a   1.000
_cell.length_b   1.000
_cell.length_c   1.000
_cell.angle_alpha   90.00
_cell.angle_beta   90.00
_cell.angle_gamma   90.00
#
_symmetry.space_group_name_H-M   'P 1'
#
loop_
_entity.id
_entity.type
_entity.pdbx_description
1 polymer ?
#
loop_
_entity_poly.entity_id
_entity_poly.type
_entity_poly.pdbx_seq_one_letter_code
_entity_poly.pdbx_strand_id
1 'polypeptide(L)'
;MKNIPAGIPRDQWTSFVDYRFKETTLEMCRRNTEIRKKQTFTHTGGSKPNSRRRAEMMAETGRRPGRAQLYLDTHKKQGGTYVNEAAKEICEKIELALSQSTVDDSEVSPNDFVGKVLGKEHSRKYDA
;
A
#
# COMPACT_ATOMS: atom_id res chain seq x y z
N MET A 1 36.08 12.04 10.49
CA MET A 1 34.82 12.23 9.71
C MET A 1 34.60 13.69 9.36
N LYS A 2 34.39 13.98 8.07
CA LYS A 2 34.03 15.30 7.53
C LYS A 2 32.55 15.28 7.12
N ASN A 3 31.90 16.44 6.94
CA ASN A 3 30.49 16.59 6.53
C ASN A 3 29.44 16.17 7.59
N ILE A 4 29.63 16.55 8.85
CA ILE A 4 28.60 16.34 9.89
C ILE A 4 27.51 17.41 9.70
N PRO A 5 26.22 17.04 9.57
CA PRO A 5 25.14 18.02 9.48
C PRO A 5 25.05 18.89 10.75
N ALA A 6 24.68 20.16 10.58
CA ALA A 6 24.49 21.07 11.71
C ALA A 6 23.41 20.53 12.67
N GLY A 7 23.71 20.51 13.96
CA GLY A 7 22.80 20.01 14.99
C GLY A 7 22.89 18.49 15.27
N ILE A 8 23.73 17.73 14.56
CA ILE A 8 23.95 16.31 14.85
C ILE A 8 25.26 16.12 15.63
N PRO A 9 25.22 15.49 16.82
CA PRO A 9 26.42 15.13 17.56
C PRO A 9 27.37 14.23 16.75
N ARG A 10 28.68 14.45 16.91
CA ARG A 10 29.72 13.77 16.14
C ARG A 10 29.70 12.25 16.33
N ASP A 11 29.49 11.80 17.56
CA ASP A 11 29.38 10.40 17.95
C ASP A 11 28.19 9.72 17.25
N GLN A 12 27.01 10.34 17.28
CA GLN A 12 25.82 9.84 16.59
C GLN A 12 26.03 9.74 15.07
N TRP A 13 26.63 10.77 14.46
CA TRP A 13 26.98 10.72 13.04
C TRP A 13 27.96 9.59 12.73
N THR A 14 28.94 9.36 13.61
CA THR A 14 29.92 8.28 13.47
C THR A 14 29.24 6.92 13.50
N SER A 15 28.41 6.67 14.51
CA SER A 15 27.65 5.42 14.61
C SER A 15 26.71 5.20 13.43
N PHE A 16 26.08 6.26 12.92
CA PHE A 16 25.23 6.17 11.73
C PHE A 16 26.05 5.76 10.49
N VAL A 17 27.16 6.45 10.22
CA VAL A 17 28.03 6.13 9.08
C VAL A 17 28.52 4.68 9.16
N ASP A 18 29.05 4.27 10.31
CA ASP A 18 29.53 2.90 10.53
C ASP A 18 28.42 1.86 10.30
N TYR A 19 27.21 2.13 10.81
CA TYR A 19 26.04 1.28 10.56
C TYR A 19 25.67 1.18 9.08
N ARG A 20 25.72 2.29 8.33
CA ARG A 20 25.36 2.31 6.90
C ARG A 20 26.38 1.60 6.02
N PHE A 21 27.65 1.60 6.41
CA PHE A 21 28.73 0.89 5.71
C PHE A 21 28.93 -0.56 6.15
N LYS A 22 28.27 -1.01 7.22
CA LYS A 22 28.27 -2.41 7.63
C LYS A 22 27.72 -3.30 6.50
N GLU A 23 28.43 -4.38 6.16
CA GLU A 23 28.08 -5.27 5.04
C GLU A 23 26.63 -5.78 5.13
N THR A 24 26.19 -6.17 6.34
CA THR A 24 24.81 -6.63 6.60
C THR A 24 23.77 -5.58 6.20
N THR A 25 24.06 -4.29 6.42
CA THR A 25 23.16 -3.19 6.09
C THR A 25 23.14 -2.97 4.59
N LEU A 26 24.29 -3.02 3.93
CA LEU A 26 24.40 -2.89 2.47
C LEU A 26 23.66 -4.03 1.76
N GLU A 27 23.84 -5.26 2.21
CA GLU A 27 23.15 -6.43 1.67
C GLU A 27 21.63 -6.30 1.83
N MET A 28 21.16 -5.90 3.02
CA MET A 28 19.75 -5.62 3.26
C MET A 28 19.22 -4.52 2.33
N CYS A 29 19.96 -3.42 2.13
CA CYS A 29 19.57 -2.36 1.20
C CYS A 29 19.48 -2.84 -0.25
N ARG A 30 20.44 -3.66 -0.71
CA ARG A 30 20.41 -4.26 -2.06
C ARG A 30 19.20 -5.17 -2.22
N ARG A 31 18.96 -6.06 -1.26
CA ARG A 31 17.81 -6.97 -1.24
C ARG A 31 16.49 -6.21 -1.27
N ASN A 32 16.34 -5.18 -0.43
CA ASN A 32 15.14 -4.35 -0.38
C ASN A 32 14.91 -3.60 -1.70
N THR A 33 15.98 -3.19 -2.39
CA THR A 33 15.89 -2.56 -3.71
C THR A 33 15.35 -3.54 -4.76
N GLU A 34 15.86 -4.78 -4.79
CA GLU A 34 15.37 -5.82 -5.70
C GLU A 34 13.92 -6.25 -5.39
N ILE A 35 13.56 -6.34 -4.11
CA ILE A 35 12.17 -6.59 -3.68
C ILE A 35 11.26 -5.46 -4.13
N ARG A 36 11.69 -4.20 -3.96
CA ARG A 36 10.91 -3.03 -4.38
C ARG A 36 10.69 -2.98 -5.89
N LYS A 37 11.66 -3.39 -6.70
CA LYS A 37 11.49 -3.52 -8.16
C LYS A 37 10.40 -4.54 -8.54
N LYS A 38 10.22 -5.58 -7.72
CA LYS A 38 9.18 -6.61 -7.90
C LYS A 38 7.82 -6.21 -7.33
N GLN A 39 7.73 -5.09 -6.63
CA GLN A 39 6.47 -4.62 -6.06
C GLN A 39 5.58 -4.05 -7.18
N THR A 40 4.73 -4.89 -7.73
CA THR A 40 3.74 -4.55 -8.76
C THR A 40 2.54 -3.79 -8.18
N PHE A 41 2.18 -4.06 -6.92
CA PHE A 41 1.03 -3.43 -6.27
C PHE A 41 1.47 -2.26 -5.41
N THR A 42 1.19 -1.05 -5.89
CA THR A 42 1.53 0.20 -5.22
C THR A 42 0.27 0.90 -4.77
N HIS A 43 0.16 1.10 -3.46
CA HIS A 43 -0.92 1.83 -2.82
C HIS A 43 -0.59 3.33 -2.83
N THR A 44 -1.53 4.17 -3.27
CA THR A 44 -1.40 5.63 -3.41
C THR A 44 -2.03 6.41 -2.27
N GLY A 45 -2.69 5.77 -1.31
CA GLY A 45 -3.39 6.48 -0.24
C GLY A 45 -2.49 7.33 0.67
N GLY A 46 -1.18 7.09 0.73
CA GLY A 46 -0.29 7.79 1.67
C GLY A 46 -0.57 7.42 3.13
N SER A 47 -0.28 8.34 4.06
CA SER A 47 -0.32 8.10 5.52
C SER A 47 -1.72 8.15 6.15
N LYS A 48 -2.74 8.60 5.41
CA LYS A 48 -4.12 8.64 5.94
C LYS A 48 -4.57 7.19 6.23
N PRO A 49 -5.19 6.91 7.39
CA PRO A 49 -5.68 5.57 7.70
C PRO A 49 -6.96 5.24 6.92
N ASN A 50 -7.15 3.95 6.60
CA ASN A 50 -8.33 3.47 5.87
C ASN A 50 -9.64 3.70 6.64
N SER A 51 -9.64 3.67 7.97
CA SER A 51 -10.81 3.99 8.79
C SER A 51 -11.32 5.40 8.54
N ARG A 52 -10.41 6.37 8.43
CA ARG A 52 -10.75 7.76 8.12
C ARG A 52 -11.27 7.92 6.69
N ARG A 53 -10.65 7.27 5.70
CA ARG A 53 -11.16 7.26 4.32
C ARG A 53 -12.58 6.71 4.25
N ARG A 54 -12.85 5.61 4.95
CA ARG A 54 -14.20 5.03 5.00
C ARG A 54 -15.22 5.99 5.60
N ALA A 55 -14.87 6.72 6.65
CA ALA A 55 -15.74 7.72 7.25
C ALA A 55 -16.01 8.90 6.30
N GLU A 56 -14.98 9.39 5.61
CA GLU A 56 -15.11 10.46 4.61
C GLU A 56 -16.02 10.03 3.44
N MET A 57 -15.79 8.84 2.86
CA MET A 57 -16.66 8.28 1.81
C MET A 57 -18.11 8.07 2.26
N MET A 58 -18.31 7.63 3.50
CA MET A 58 -19.65 7.44 4.07
C MET A 58 -20.38 8.77 4.26
N ALA A 59 -19.66 9.82 4.66
CA ALA A 59 -20.21 11.17 4.76
C ALA A 59 -20.61 11.73 3.38
N GLU A 60 -19.83 11.44 2.33
CA GLU A 60 -20.10 11.88 0.96
C GLU A 60 -21.26 11.13 0.29
N THR A 61 -21.30 9.80 0.46
CA THR A 61 -22.25 8.93 -0.28
C THR A 61 -23.48 8.54 0.55
N GLY A 62 -23.46 8.78 1.86
CA GLY A 62 -24.48 8.31 2.80
C GLY A 62 -24.53 6.80 2.99
N ARG A 63 -23.60 6.04 2.38
CA ARG A 63 -23.56 4.58 2.41
C ARG A 63 -22.21 4.09 2.92
N ARG A 64 -22.20 2.93 3.59
CA ARG A 64 -20.96 2.33 4.06
C ARG A 64 -20.14 1.85 2.85
N PRO A 65 -18.92 2.37 2.62
CA PRO A 65 -18.11 1.93 1.50
C PRO A 65 -17.64 0.49 1.70
N GLY A 66 -17.81 -0.31 0.65
CA GLY A 66 -17.31 -1.67 0.58
C GLY A 66 -15.78 -1.76 0.46
N ARG A 67 -15.26 -2.99 0.48
CA ARG A 67 -13.80 -3.21 0.33
C ARG A 67 -13.32 -2.82 -1.05
N ALA A 68 -14.10 -3.11 -2.10
CA ALA A 68 -13.73 -2.80 -3.46
C ALA A 68 -13.65 -1.29 -3.69
N GLN A 69 -14.63 -0.53 -3.18
CA GLN A 69 -14.62 0.93 -3.28
C GLN A 69 -13.39 1.56 -2.60
N LEU A 70 -13.05 1.07 -1.40
CA LEU A 70 -11.85 1.52 -0.70
C LEU A 70 -10.57 1.13 -1.45
N TYR A 71 -10.53 -0.06 -2.06
CA TYR A 71 -9.39 -0.48 -2.87
C TYR A 71 -9.17 0.45 -4.05
N LEU A 72 -10.23 0.78 -4.80
CA LEU A 72 -10.15 1.67 -5.97
C LEU A 72 -9.67 3.07 -5.61
N ASP A 73 -10.19 3.65 -4.53
CA ASP A 73 -9.76 4.97 -4.05
C ASP A 73 -8.28 5.00 -3.65
N THR A 74 -7.80 3.93 -3.04
CA THR A 74 -6.44 3.85 -2.50
C THR A 74 -5.38 3.38 -3.50
N HIS A 75 -5.79 2.95 -4.69
CA HIS A 75 -4.89 2.49 -5.76
C HIS A 75 -4.98 3.34 -7.03
N LYS A 76 -5.79 4.40 -7.02
CA LYS A 76 -5.80 5.47 -8.03
C LYS A 76 -5.00 6.68 -7.56
N LYS A 77 -4.27 7.33 -8.48
CA LYS A 77 -3.63 8.63 -8.20
C LYS A 77 -4.67 9.73 -8.22
N GLN A 78 -4.35 10.86 -7.59
CA GLN A 78 -5.07 12.11 -7.77
C GLN A 78 -5.09 12.46 -9.26
N GLY A 79 -6.28 12.53 -9.86
CA GLY A 79 -6.47 12.70 -11.32
C GLY A 79 -6.83 11.42 -12.09
N GLY A 80 -7.05 10.28 -11.40
CA GLY A 80 -7.60 9.07 -12.02
C GLY A 80 -6.59 8.22 -12.79
N THR A 81 -5.31 8.59 -12.80
CA THR A 81 -4.24 7.80 -13.42
C THR A 81 -3.74 6.70 -12.47
N TYR A 82 -3.13 5.65 -13.04
CA TYR A 82 -2.59 4.54 -12.27
C TYR A 82 -1.07 4.68 -12.08
N VAL A 83 -0.54 3.98 -11.08
CA VAL A 83 0.91 3.97 -10.80
C VAL A 83 1.68 3.14 -11.82
N ASN A 84 1.09 2.04 -12.28
CA ASN A 84 1.60 1.15 -13.31
C ASN A 84 0.43 0.39 -13.98
N GLU A 85 0.70 -0.33 -15.07
CA GLU A 85 -0.32 -1.10 -15.80
C GLU A 85 -0.92 -2.24 -14.97
N ALA A 86 -0.13 -2.91 -14.12
CA ALA A 86 -0.65 -3.99 -13.27
C ALA A 86 -1.72 -3.50 -12.28
N ALA A 87 -1.54 -2.31 -11.70
CA ALA A 87 -2.53 -1.68 -10.82
C ALA A 87 -3.79 -1.28 -11.60
N LYS A 88 -3.62 -0.79 -12.84
CA LYS A 88 -4.73 -0.47 -13.74
C LYS A 88 -5.57 -1.71 -14.05
N GLU A 89 -4.95 -2.79 -14.52
CA GLU A 89 -5.65 -4.03 -14.88
C GLU A 89 -6.48 -4.60 -13.71
N ILE A 90 -5.96 -4.51 -12.48
CA ILE A 90 -6.66 -4.99 -11.29
C ILE A 90 -7.83 -4.08 -10.94
N CYS A 91 -7.63 -2.76 -10.95
CA CYS A 91 -8.72 -1.82 -10.68
C CYS A 91 -9.83 -1.98 -11.72
N GLU A 92 -9.50 -2.13 -13.00
CA GLU A 92 -10.47 -2.37 -14.07
C GLU A 92 -11.22 -3.70 -13.88
N LYS A 93 -10.54 -4.77 -13.47
CA LYS A 93 -11.20 -6.06 -13.15
C LYS A 93 -12.16 -5.93 -11.96
N ILE A 94 -11.78 -5.17 -10.92
CA ILE A 94 -12.64 -4.92 -9.76
C ILE A 94 -13.85 -4.06 -10.16
N GLU A 95 -13.64 -3.01 -10.94
CA GLU A 95 -14.72 -2.14 -11.46
C GLU A 95 -15.70 -2.92 -12.34
N LEU A 96 -15.18 -3.76 -13.24
CA LEU A 96 -16.00 -4.63 -14.08
C LEU A 96 -16.85 -5.57 -13.21
N ALA A 97 -16.23 -6.21 -12.21
CA ALA A 97 -16.93 -7.13 -11.32
C ALA A 97 -18.00 -6.43 -10.47
N LEU A 98 -17.75 -5.19 -10.03
CA LEU A 98 -18.75 -4.36 -9.35
C LEU A 98 -19.91 -3.99 -10.28
N SER A 99 -19.62 -3.57 -11.52
CA SER A 99 -20.64 -3.12 -12.47
C SER A 99 -21.61 -4.24 -12.90
N GLN A 100 -21.14 -5.49 -12.88
CA GLN A 100 -21.92 -6.67 -13.25
C GLN A 100 -22.69 -7.29 -12.07
N SER A 101 -22.48 -6.80 -10.85
CA SER A 101 -23.00 -7.42 -9.63
C SER A 101 -24.21 -6.68 -9.07
N THR A 102 -25.19 -7.44 -8.60
CA THR A 102 -26.30 -6.94 -7.75
C THR A 102 -26.07 -7.20 -6.26
N VAL A 103 -24.97 -7.86 -5.91
CA VAL A 103 -24.58 -8.20 -4.54
C VAL A 103 -24.05 -6.97 -3.82
N ASP A 104 -24.50 -6.77 -2.59
CA ASP A 104 -24.01 -5.72 -1.70
C ASP A 104 -22.53 -5.97 -1.30
N ASP A 105 -21.65 -5.00 -1.57
CA ASP A 105 -20.23 -5.02 -1.19
C ASP A 105 -19.98 -4.45 0.22
N SER A 106 -21.04 -4.12 0.98
CA SER A 106 -20.88 -3.50 2.30
C SER A 106 -20.20 -4.43 3.32
N GLU A 107 -20.30 -5.75 3.11
CA GLU A 107 -19.66 -6.78 3.93
C GLU A 107 -18.34 -7.25 3.32
N VAL A 108 -17.30 -7.30 4.15
CA VAL A 108 -15.97 -7.76 3.75
C VAL A 108 -15.88 -9.28 3.87
N SER A 109 -15.51 -9.96 2.78
CA SER A 109 -15.38 -11.42 2.73
C SER A 109 -14.14 -11.82 1.92
N PRO A 110 -13.47 -12.95 2.23
CA PRO A 110 -12.38 -13.47 1.39
C PRO A 110 -12.77 -13.72 -0.07
N ASN A 111 -14.07 -13.91 -0.34
CA ASN A 111 -14.62 -14.11 -1.69
C ASN A 111 -15.33 -12.87 -2.24
N ASP A 112 -15.09 -11.68 -1.66
CA ASP A 112 -15.55 -10.40 -2.22
C ASP A 112 -14.87 -10.10 -3.57
N PHE A 113 -15.27 -9.01 -4.23
CA PHE A 113 -14.75 -8.67 -5.57
C PHE A 113 -13.23 -8.57 -5.59
N VAL A 114 -12.64 -8.00 -4.54
CA VAL A 114 -11.19 -7.86 -4.41
C VAL A 114 -10.55 -9.23 -4.19
N GLY A 115 -11.12 -10.09 -3.34
CA GLY A 115 -10.63 -11.43 -3.07
C GLY A 115 -10.70 -12.35 -4.28
N LYS A 116 -11.72 -12.19 -5.14
CA LYS A 116 -11.80 -12.91 -6.43
C LYS A 116 -10.70 -12.48 -7.41
N VAL A 117 -10.38 -11.18 -7.46
CA VAL A 117 -9.37 -10.65 -8.39
C VAL A 117 -7.94 -10.89 -7.89
N LEU A 118 -7.68 -10.68 -6.60
CA LEU A 118 -6.36 -10.80 -5.99
C LEU A 118 -6.05 -12.20 -5.45
N GLY A 119 -7.07 -13.05 -5.33
CA GLY A 119 -6.98 -14.36 -4.70
C GLY A 119 -7.10 -14.30 -3.18
N LYS A 120 -6.91 -15.47 -2.57
CA LYS A 120 -7.07 -15.66 -1.12
C LYS A 120 -6.06 -14.83 -0.33
N GLU A 121 -6.57 -14.08 0.64
CA GLU A 121 -5.73 -13.36 1.58
C GLU A 121 -4.85 -14.32 2.38
N HIS A 122 -3.58 -13.97 2.51
CA HIS A 122 -2.66 -14.70 3.37
C HIS A 122 -2.88 -14.23 4.81
N SER A 123 -3.35 -15.12 5.68
CA SER A 123 -3.31 -14.88 7.13
C SER A 123 -1.86 -14.78 7.56
N ARG A 124 -1.33 -13.56 7.68
CA ARG A 124 -0.05 -13.37 8.37
C ARG A 124 -0.30 -13.69 9.84
N LYS A 125 0.00 -14.92 10.25
CA LYS A 125 0.27 -15.20 11.65
C LYS A 125 1.53 -14.41 11.97
N TYR A 126 1.40 -13.38 12.78
CA TYR A 126 2.56 -12.83 13.46
C TYR A 126 2.91 -13.89 14.51
N ASP A 127 3.92 -14.71 14.24
CA ASP A 127 4.58 -15.45 15.30
C ASP A 127 5.27 -14.36 16.15
N ALA A 128 4.66 -14.07 17.29
CA ALA A 128 5.13 -13.11 18.29
C ALA A 128 6.25 -13.71 19.13
#